data_AF-A0A167QQA1-F1
#
_entry.id   AF-A0A167QQA1-F1
#
_cell.length_a   1.000
_cell.length_b   1.000
_cell.length_c   1.000
_cell.angle_alpha   90.00
_cell.angle_beta   90.00
_cell.angle_gamma   90.00
#
_symmetry.space_group_name_H-M   'P 1'
#
loop_
_entity.id
_entity.type
_entity.pdbx_description
1 polymer ?
#
loop_
_entity_poly.entity_id
_entity_poly.type
_entity_poly.pdbx_seq_one_letter_code
_entity_poly.pdbx_strand_id
1 'polypeptide(L)'
;MCYTGNCEQYRETIKSIGERDSLLTETRDKKRRLEESITKLQDNSPESVDKIADLKKQLSDLVASTEPDEVEMSNFKRVAAREALYLLLNGMHELASKTDIISSFGKYIVDELDVTPITPGQERSTYQGTNKTARIVKDATNAITNWKPDKAKVRRTLTSH
;
A
#
# COMPACT_ATOMS: atom_id res chain seq x y z
N MET A 1 -1.08 -11.72 -10.71
CA MET A 1 -1.30 -11.59 -9.25
C MET A 1 -2.76 -11.20 -9.04
N CYS A 2 -3.35 -11.60 -7.91
CA CYS A 2 -4.70 -11.18 -7.50
C CYS A 2 -4.56 -9.97 -6.56
N TYR A 3 -5.59 -9.10 -6.48
CA TYR A 3 -5.63 -7.95 -5.56
C TYR A 3 -5.16 -8.28 -4.13
N THR A 4 -5.58 -9.42 -3.59
CA THR A 4 -5.21 -9.87 -2.25
C THR A 4 -3.70 -10.08 -2.10
N GLY A 5 -3.06 -10.69 -3.10
CA GLY A 5 -1.61 -10.89 -3.12
C GLY A 5 -0.83 -9.57 -3.21
N ASN A 6 -1.33 -8.60 -3.99
CA ASN A 6 -0.71 -7.27 -4.04
C ASN A 6 -0.85 -6.53 -2.69
N CYS A 7 -1.98 -6.70 -2.00
CA CYS A 7 -2.20 -6.13 -0.66
C CYS A 7 -1.30 -6.78 0.40
N GLU A 8 -1.07 -8.09 0.33
CA GLU A 8 -0.14 -8.78 1.21
C GLU A 8 1.29 -8.26 1.01
N GLN A 9 1.78 -8.21 -0.23
CA GLN A 9 3.11 -7.66 -0.54
C GLN A 9 3.25 -6.19 -0.15
N TYR A 10 2.20 -5.38 -0.35
CA TYR A 10 2.15 -4.00 0.14
C TYR A 10 2.39 -3.95 1.66
N ARG A 11 1.66 -4.77 2.44
CA ARG A 11 1.78 -4.80 3.90
C ARG A 11 3.16 -5.25 4.34
N GLU A 12 3.72 -6.27 3.71
CA GLU A 12 5.09 -6.75 3.98
C GLU A 12 6.12 -5.67 3.69
N THR A 13 5.99 -4.94 2.57
CA THR A 13 6.89 -3.85 2.21
C THR A 13 6.86 -2.74 3.26
N ILE A 14 5.66 -2.29 3.68
CA ILE A 14 5.54 -1.28 4.75
C ILE A 14 6.09 -1.80 6.09
N LYS A 15 5.84 -3.07 6.42
CA LYS A 15 6.37 -3.69 7.63
C LYS A 15 7.90 -3.66 7.65
N SER A 16 8.55 -3.95 6.54
CA SER A 16 10.02 -3.91 6.43
C SER A 16 10.61 -2.52 6.68
N ILE A 17 9.87 -1.45 6.33
CA ILE A 17 10.25 -0.08 6.69
C ILE A 17 10.28 0.08 8.22
N GLY A 18 9.22 -0.35 8.91
CA GLY A 18 9.16 -0.27 10.37
C GLY A 18 10.23 -1.11 11.06
N GLU A 19 10.44 -2.34 10.60
CA GLU A 19 11.47 -3.24 11.13
C GLU A 19 12.86 -2.62 11.00
N ARG A 20 13.21 -2.08 9.82
CA ARG A 20 14.52 -1.45 9.62
C ARG A 20 14.67 -0.13 10.38
N ASP A 21 13.62 0.68 10.47
CA ASP A 21 13.67 1.93 11.23
C ASP A 21 13.88 1.67 12.73
N SER A 22 13.29 0.57 13.25
CA SER A 22 13.39 0.21 14.66
C SER A 22 14.83 -0.04 15.10
N LEU A 23 15.70 -0.51 14.20
CA LEU A 23 17.13 -0.74 14.46
C LEU A 23 17.91 0.55 14.75
N LEU A 24 17.43 1.70 14.25
CA LEU A 24 18.06 3.01 14.46
C LEU A 24 17.55 3.73 15.71
N THR A 25 16.46 3.27 16.31
CA THR A 25 15.82 3.92 17.47
C THR A 25 16.79 4.08 18.63
N GLU A 26 17.56 3.04 18.98
CA GLU A 26 18.49 3.08 20.10
C GLU A 26 19.60 4.13 19.89
N THR A 27 20.13 4.22 18.67
CA THR A 27 21.17 5.17 18.30
C THR A 27 20.65 6.60 18.33
N ARG A 28 19.45 6.84 17.81
CA ARG A 28 18.76 8.15 17.88
C ARG A 28 18.48 8.56 19.33
N ASP A 29 18.10 7.62 20.19
CA ASP A 29 17.89 7.85 21.61
C ASP A 29 19.18 8.22 22.34
N LYS A 30 20.30 7.54 22.04
CA LYS A 30 21.62 7.89 22.58
C LYS A 30 22.03 9.32 22.18
N LYS A 31 21.84 9.68 20.91
CA LYS A 31 22.10 11.04 20.41
C LYS A 31 21.29 12.09 21.17
N ARG A 32 19.98 11.87 21.30
CA ARG A 32 19.07 12.77 22.05
C ARG A 32 19.50 12.93 23.51
N ARG A 33 19.86 11.83 24.21
CA ARG A 33 20.31 11.89 25.60
C ARG A 33 21.61 12.69 25.76
N LEU A 34 22.53 12.58 24.81
CA LEU A 34 23.76 13.37 24.79
C LEU A 34 23.46 14.86 24.58
N GLU A 35 22.59 15.20 23.62
CA GLU A 35 22.14 16.57 23.37
C GLU A 35 21.49 17.18 24.62
N GLU A 36 20.57 16.46 25.26
CA GLU A 36 19.93 16.92 26.51
C GLU A 36 20.94 17.13 27.65
N SER A 37 21.95 16.26 27.74
CA SER A 37 22.99 16.36 28.77
C SER A 37 23.90 17.57 28.54
N ILE A 38 24.22 17.87 27.28
CA ILE A 38 24.98 19.07 26.90
C ILE A 38 24.19 20.32 27.28
N THR A 39 22.93 20.43 26.87
CA THR A 39 22.07 21.58 27.18
C THR A 39 21.94 21.79 28.69
N LYS A 40 21.64 20.71 29.45
CA LYS A 40 21.55 20.78 30.91
C LYS A 40 22.83 21.28 31.58
N LEU A 41 24.00 20.84 31.10
CA LEU A 41 25.28 21.30 31.66
C LEU A 41 25.60 22.74 31.30
N GLN A 42 25.24 23.18 30.09
CA GLN A 42 25.40 24.57 29.67
C GLN A 42 24.55 25.53 30.52
N ASP A 43 23.32 25.12 30.86
CA ASP A 43 22.41 25.96 31.64
C ASP A 43 22.74 25.99 33.14
N ASN A 44 23.16 24.85 33.72
CA ASN A 44 23.32 24.71 35.17
C ASN A 44 24.75 24.92 35.69
N SER A 45 25.78 24.70 34.86
CA SER A 45 27.19 24.75 35.29
C SER A 45 28.13 25.17 34.15
N PRO A 46 28.01 26.41 33.65
CA PRO A 46 28.74 26.88 32.48
C PRO A 46 30.27 26.88 32.67
N GLU A 47 30.76 26.94 33.91
CA GLU A 47 32.18 26.79 34.24
C GLU A 47 32.77 25.40 33.93
N SER A 48 31.94 24.38 33.69
CA SER A 48 32.37 23.02 33.34
C SER A 48 32.75 22.87 31.86
N VAL A 49 33.57 23.79 31.34
CA VAL A 49 33.91 23.93 29.91
C VAL A 49 34.50 22.64 29.32
N ASP A 50 35.41 21.97 30.03
CA ASP A 50 36.07 20.75 29.57
C ASP A 50 35.09 19.59 29.38
N LYS A 51 34.17 19.40 30.33
CA LYS A 51 33.14 18.34 30.25
C LYS A 51 32.14 18.59 29.12
N ILE A 52 31.78 19.85 28.90
CA ILE A 52 30.90 20.25 27.79
C ILE A 52 31.61 19.98 26.45
N ALA A 53 32.92 20.28 26.36
CA ALA A 53 33.72 20.01 25.17
C ALA A 53 33.81 18.50 24.88
N ASP A 54 34.04 17.68 25.91
CA ASP A 54 34.09 16.22 25.76
C ASP A 54 32.75 15.63 25.29
N LEU A 55 31.62 16.07 25.86
CA LEU A 55 30.30 15.60 25.43
C LEU A 55 29.96 16.04 23.99
N LYS A 56 30.33 17.26 23.61
CA LYS A 56 30.17 17.74 22.22
C LYS A 56 31.01 16.92 21.25
N LYS A 57 32.23 16.55 21.64
CA LYS A 57 33.08 15.67 20.84
C LYS A 57 32.45 14.28 20.69
N GLN A 58 31.99 13.67 21.78
CA GLN A 58 31.30 12.38 21.75
C GLN A 58 30.04 12.43 20.86
N LEU A 59 29.26 13.51 20.94
CA LEU A 59 28.11 13.71 20.07
C LEU A 59 28.53 13.81 18.59
N SER A 60 29.59 14.58 18.28
CA SER A 60 30.11 14.71 16.93
C SER A 60 30.57 13.37 16.35
N ASP A 61 31.30 12.57 17.14
CA ASP A 61 31.78 11.25 16.74
C ASP A 61 30.61 10.28 16.51
N LEU A 62 29.59 10.32 17.38
CA LEU A 62 28.38 9.52 17.22
C LEU A 62 27.60 9.91 15.95
N VAL A 63 27.46 11.21 15.67
CA VAL A 63 26.79 11.68 14.44
C VAL A 63 27.54 11.20 13.20
N ALA A 64 28.86 11.37 13.15
CA ALA A 64 29.67 10.97 12.00
C ALA A 64 29.60 9.45 11.74
N SER A 65 29.60 8.63 12.80
CA SER A 65 29.51 7.18 12.67
C SER A 65 28.13 6.66 12.25
N THR A 66 27.07 7.42 12.51
CA THR A 66 25.67 6.99 12.31
C THR A 66 25.00 7.63 11.09
N GLU A 67 25.61 8.67 10.52
CA GLU A 67 25.16 9.33 9.29
C GLU A 67 24.96 8.37 8.11
N PRO A 68 25.86 7.41 7.82
CA PRO A 68 25.67 6.48 6.70
C PRO A 68 24.37 5.67 6.82
N ASP A 69 24.07 5.18 8.02
CA ASP A 69 22.88 4.37 8.31
C ASP A 69 21.60 5.20 8.15
N GLU A 70 21.62 6.47 8.58
CA GLU A 70 20.49 7.40 8.41
C GLU A 70 20.24 7.74 6.94
N VAL A 71 21.31 7.94 6.16
CA VAL A 71 21.22 8.17 4.71
C VAL A 71 20.67 6.94 4.00
N GLU A 72 21.18 5.74 4.32
CA GLU A 72 20.67 4.49 3.76
C GLU A 72 19.19 4.30 4.11
N MET A 73 18.79 4.58 5.35
CA MET A 73 17.41 4.47 5.78
C MET A 73 16.50 5.46 5.05
N SER A 74 16.95 6.70 4.83
CA SER A 74 16.21 7.70 4.05
C SER A 74 15.97 7.23 2.61
N ASN A 75 17.00 6.69 1.96
CA ASN A 75 16.91 6.13 0.61
C ASN A 75 15.95 4.93 0.57
N PHE A 76 16.10 4.01 1.52
CA PHE A 76 15.27 2.82 1.63
C PHE A 76 13.79 3.17 1.80
N LYS A 77 13.45 4.10 2.71
CA LYS A 77 12.07 4.59 2.92
C LYS A 77 11.45 5.07 1.61
N ARG A 78 12.17 5.84 0.80
CA ARG A 78 11.66 6.36 -0.48
C ARG A 78 11.40 5.26 -1.50
N VAL A 79 12.32 4.31 -1.64
CA VAL A 79 12.19 3.19 -2.57
C VAL A 79 11.04 2.27 -2.14
N ALA A 80 11.04 1.84 -0.88
CA ALA A 80 10.04 0.92 -0.33
C ALA A 80 8.64 1.55 -0.32
N ALA A 81 8.50 2.83 0.05
CA ALA A 81 7.19 3.48 0.04
C ALA A 81 6.62 3.61 -1.38
N ARG A 82 7.45 3.97 -2.37
CA ARG A 82 7.03 4.03 -3.77
C ARG A 82 6.58 2.66 -4.26
N GLU A 83 7.37 1.62 -3.97
CA GLU A 83 7.07 0.24 -4.34
C GLU A 83 5.75 -0.24 -3.72
N ALA A 84 5.60 -0.06 -2.41
CA ALA A 84 4.40 -0.42 -1.68
C ALA A 84 3.15 0.24 -2.29
N LEU A 85 3.21 1.56 -2.53
CA LEU A 85 2.07 2.27 -3.12
C LEU A 85 1.77 1.82 -4.55
N TYR A 86 2.78 1.48 -5.36
CA TYR A 86 2.52 0.91 -6.68
C TYR A 86 1.86 -0.46 -6.61
N LEU A 87 2.27 -1.34 -5.69
CA LEU A 87 1.61 -2.63 -5.47
C LEU A 87 0.13 -2.45 -5.12
N LEU A 88 -0.16 -1.57 -4.14
CA LEU A 88 -1.52 -1.28 -3.72
C LEU A 88 -2.36 -0.72 -4.86
N LEU A 89 -1.88 0.33 -5.54
CA LEU A 89 -2.63 1.01 -6.60
C LEU A 89 -2.82 0.13 -7.84
N ASN A 90 -1.83 -0.67 -8.22
CA ASN A 90 -1.95 -1.64 -9.30
C ASN A 90 -3.01 -2.70 -8.95
N GLY A 91 -3.01 -3.20 -7.71
CA GLY A 91 -4.04 -4.12 -7.22
C GLY A 91 -5.43 -3.48 -7.25
N MET A 92 -5.57 -2.25 -6.76
CA MET A 92 -6.85 -1.52 -6.79
C MET A 92 -7.36 -1.34 -8.23
N HIS A 93 -6.46 -1.04 -9.17
CA HIS A 93 -6.80 -0.91 -10.58
C HIS A 93 -7.32 -2.24 -11.17
N GLU A 94 -6.66 -3.36 -10.85
CA GLU A 94 -7.13 -4.69 -11.25
C GLU A 94 -8.52 -4.99 -10.68
N LEU A 95 -8.71 -4.79 -9.38
CA LEU A 95 -9.98 -5.02 -8.72
C LEU A 95 -11.09 -4.19 -9.38
N ALA A 96 -10.88 -2.88 -9.51
CA ALA A 96 -11.85 -1.97 -10.13
C ALA A 96 -12.19 -2.39 -11.56
N SER A 97 -11.20 -2.77 -12.36
CA SER A 97 -11.41 -3.19 -13.75
C SER A 97 -12.22 -4.48 -13.85
N LYS A 98 -11.97 -5.44 -12.96
CA LYS A 98 -12.76 -6.69 -12.91
C LYS A 98 -14.17 -6.44 -12.36
N THR A 99 -14.32 -5.55 -11.39
CA THR A 99 -15.64 -5.14 -10.89
C THR A 99 -16.45 -4.44 -11.97
N ASP A 100 -15.82 -3.60 -12.80
CA ASP A 100 -16.48 -2.95 -13.93
C ASP A 100 -17.06 -3.97 -14.93
N ILE A 101 -16.28 -5.00 -15.27
CA ILE A 101 -16.73 -6.15 -16.08
C ILE A 101 -17.96 -6.80 -15.43
N ILE A 102 -17.86 -7.18 -14.15
CA ILE A 102 -18.98 -7.83 -13.43
C ILE A 102 -20.21 -6.93 -13.43
N SER A 103 -20.06 -5.64 -13.19
CA SER A 103 -21.18 -4.69 -13.16
C SER A 103 -21.87 -4.56 -14.52
N SER A 104 -21.09 -4.61 -15.60
CA SER A 104 -21.59 -4.52 -16.97
C SER A 104 -22.38 -5.77 -17.36
N PHE A 105 -21.82 -6.96 -17.12
CA PHE A 105 -22.52 -8.22 -17.38
C PHE A 105 -23.73 -8.41 -16.46
N GLY A 106 -23.65 -7.97 -15.21
CA GLY A 106 -24.76 -8.02 -14.26
C GLY A 106 -25.98 -7.25 -14.74
N LYS A 107 -25.80 -6.09 -15.40
CA LYS A 107 -26.90 -5.34 -16.02
C LYS A 107 -27.60 -6.15 -17.11
N TYR A 108 -26.86 -6.85 -17.97
CA TYR A 108 -27.46 -7.71 -19.00
C TYR A 108 -28.28 -8.87 -18.42
N ILE A 109 -27.96 -9.35 -17.22
CA ILE A 109 -28.79 -10.34 -16.52
C ILE A 109 -30.09 -9.69 -16.03
N VAL A 110 -30.00 -8.50 -15.46
CA VAL A 110 -31.17 -7.74 -14.97
C VAL A 110 -32.10 -7.37 -16.12
N ASP A 111 -31.57 -7.07 -17.30
CA ASP A 111 -32.33 -6.74 -18.51
C ASP A 111 -33.22 -7.92 -19.00
N GLU A 112 -33.00 -9.15 -18.52
CA GLU A 112 -33.88 -10.31 -18.81
C GLU A 112 -35.16 -10.34 -17.96
N LEU A 113 -35.29 -9.44 -16.98
CA LEU A 113 -36.49 -9.34 -16.16
C LEU A 113 -37.59 -8.59 -16.91
N ASP A 114 -38.72 -9.26 -17.12
CA ASP A 114 -39.91 -8.62 -17.65
C ASP A 114 -40.52 -7.65 -16.61
N VAL A 115 -40.51 -6.37 -16.96
CA VAL A 115 -41.06 -5.25 -16.18
C VAL A 115 -42.48 -4.88 -16.62
N THR A 116 -43.08 -5.62 -17.54
CA THR A 116 -44.45 -5.38 -17.99
C THR A 116 -45.42 -5.49 -16.80
N PRO A 117 -46.22 -4.45 -16.53
CA PRO A 117 -47.17 -4.48 -15.42
C PRO A 117 -48.28 -5.51 -15.68
N ILE A 118 -48.68 -6.22 -14.62
CA ILE A 118 -49.82 -7.15 -14.66
C ILE A 118 -51.08 -6.48 -14.10
N THR A 119 -52.23 -6.78 -14.67
CA THR A 119 -53.55 -6.31 -14.18
C THR A 119 -54.09 -7.30 -13.13
N PRO A 120 -54.91 -6.86 -12.16
CA PRO A 120 -55.60 -7.79 -11.26
C PRO A 120 -56.34 -8.89 -12.04
N GLY A 121 -56.06 -10.16 -11.69
CA GLY A 121 -56.61 -11.33 -12.37
C GLY A 121 -55.77 -11.89 -13.52
N GLN A 122 -54.67 -11.24 -13.90
CA GLN A 122 -53.69 -11.78 -14.87
C GLN A 122 -52.51 -12.46 -14.14
N GLU A 123 -51.98 -13.51 -14.76
CA GLU A 123 -50.72 -14.14 -14.34
C GLU A 123 -49.52 -13.54 -15.08
N ARG A 124 -48.37 -13.50 -14.41
CA ARG A 124 -47.10 -13.10 -15.03
C ARG A 124 -46.62 -14.19 -15.99
N SER A 125 -46.07 -13.80 -17.13
CA SER A 125 -45.50 -14.76 -18.09
C SER A 125 -44.36 -15.56 -17.46
N THR A 126 -44.27 -16.85 -17.82
CA THR A 126 -43.16 -17.71 -17.40
C THR A 126 -41.83 -17.16 -17.89
N TYR A 127 -40.84 -17.15 -17.00
CA TYR A 127 -39.49 -16.70 -17.32
C TYR A 127 -38.82 -17.65 -18.34
N GLN A 128 -38.31 -17.09 -19.45
CA GLN A 128 -37.63 -17.84 -20.53
C GLN A 128 -36.14 -17.47 -20.67
N GLY A 129 -35.62 -16.56 -19.83
CA GLY A 129 -34.26 -16.02 -19.95
C GLY A 129 -33.13 -16.96 -19.50
N THR A 130 -33.43 -18.15 -18.97
CA THR A 130 -32.45 -19.08 -18.36
C THR A 130 -31.25 -19.36 -19.26
N ASN A 131 -31.47 -19.63 -20.54
CA ASN A 131 -30.39 -19.90 -21.49
C ASN A 131 -29.55 -18.65 -21.78
N LYS A 132 -30.18 -17.48 -21.81
CA LYS A 132 -29.49 -16.20 -22.07
C LYS A 132 -28.66 -15.77 -20.86
N THR A 133 -29.22 -15.82 -19.65
CA THR A 133 -28.45 -15.52 -18.43
C THR A 133 -27.30 -16.48 -18.20
N ALA A 134 -27.46 -17.79 -18.50
CA ALA A 134 -26.36 -18.74 -18.43
C ALA A 134 -25.20 -18.40 -19.40
N ARG A 135 -25.51 -17.94 -20.61
CA ARG A 135 -24.51 -17.45 -21.57
C ARG A 135 -23.80 -16.20 -21.07
N ILE A 136 -24.55 -15.23 -20.54
CA ILE A 136 -24.00 -13.98 -19.97
C ILE A 136 -23.00 -14.30 -18.84
N VAL A 137 -23.32 -15.24 -17.95
CA VAL A 137 -22.39 -15.67 -16.88
C VAL A 137 -21.12 -16.31 -17.44
N LYS A 138 -21.25 -17.17 -18.47
CA LYS A 138 -20.09 -17.78 -19.13
C LYS A 138 -19.19 -16.72 -19.78
N ASP A 139 -19.78 -15.75 -20.45
CA ASP A 139 -19.05 -14.67 -21.11
C ASP A 139 -18.37 -13.74 -20.10
N ALA A 140 -19.03 -13.42 -18.99
CA ALA A 140 -18.44 -12.67 -17.88
C ALA A 140 -17.24 -13.42 -17.27
N THR A 141 -17.37 -14.73 -17.06
CA THR A 141 -16.29 -15.58 -16.53
C THR A 141 -15.10 -15.59 -17.48
N ASN A 142 -15.34 -15.72 -18.79
CA ASN A 142 -14.31 -15.65 -19.81
C ASN A 142 -13.64 -14.28 -19.86
N ALA A 143 -14.41 -13.19 -19.76
CA ALA A 143 -13.89 -11.83 -19.76
C ALA A 143 -12.97 -11.55 -18.56
N ILE A 144 -13.36 -12.01 -17.36
CA ILE A 144 -12.54 -11.88 -16.14
C ILE A 144 -11.27 -12.73 -16.23
N THR A 145 -11.40 -13.97 -16.70
CA THR A 145 -10.26 -14.91 -16.81
C THR A 145 -9.21 -14.42 -17.79
N ASN A 146 -9.66 -13.81 -18.90
CA ASN A 146 -8.78 -13.30 -19.95
C ASN A 146 -8.43 -11.82 -19.76
N TRP A 147 -8.88 -11.17 -18.68
CA TRP A 147 -8.55 -9.78 -18.41
C TRP A 147 -7.04 -9.62 -18.25
N LYS A 148 -6.51 -8.59 -18.91
CA LYS A 148 -5.10 -8.23 -18.80
C LYS A 148 -4.99 -6.74 -18.47
N PRO A 149 -4.04 -6.36 -17.60
CA PRO A 149 -3.81 -4.96 -17.29
C PRO A 149 -3.36 -4.20 -18.53
N ASP A 150 -3.87 -2.99 -18.68
CA ASP A 150 -3.31 -2.02 -19.63
C ASP A 150 -1.90 -1.63 -19.15
N LYS A 151 -0.90 -1.91 -19.99
CA LYS A 151 0.51 -1.63 -19.68
C LYS A 151 0.78 -0.14 -19.41
N ALA A 152 -0.07 0.76 -19.92
CA ALA A 152 0.04 2.19 -19.63
C ALA A 152 -0.44 2.56 -18.21
N LYS A 153 -1.37 1.77 -17.65
CA LYS A 153 -2.01 2.04 -16.36
C LYS A 153 -1.33 1.37 -15.19
N VAL A 154 -0.58 0.29 -15.43
CA VAL A 154 0.15 -0.45 -14.39
C VAL A 154 1.61 0.01 -14.33
N ARG A 155 2.05 0.42 -13.13
CA ARG A 155 3.45 0.78 -12.88
C ARG A 155 4.27 -0.46 -12.58
N ARG A 156 5.51 -0.53 -13.08
CA ARG A 156 6.41 -1.63 -12.73
C ARG A 156 6.78 -1.56 -11.26
N THR A 157 6.74 -2.72 -10.61
CA THR A 157 7.22 -2.93 -9.25
C THR A 157 8.47 -3.81 -9.33
N LEU A 158 9.39 -3.65 -8.39
CA LEU A 158 10.63 -4.45 -8.28
C LEU A 158 10.33 -5.95 -8.07
N THR A 159 9.17 -6.27 -7.51
CA THR A 159 8.69 -7.64 -7.31
C THR A 159 7.93 -8.22 -8.52
N SER A 160 7.62 -7.42 -9.54
CA SER A 160 6.92 -7.88 -10.75
C SER A 160 7.90 -8.42 -11.79
N HIS A 161 8.31 -9.69 -11.64
CA HIS A 161 8.92 -10.50 -12.70
C HIS A 161 7.93 -11.52 -13.26
#